data_AF-A0A257TL69-F1
#
_entry.id   AF-A0A257TL69-F1
#
_cell.length_a   1.000
_cell.length_b   1.000
_cell.length_c   1.000
_cell.angle_alpha   90.00
_cell.angle_beta   90.00
_cell.angle_gamma   90.00
#
_symmetry.space_group_name_H-M   'P 1'
#
loop_
_entity.id
_entity.type
_entity.pdbx_description
1 polymer ?
#
loop_
_entity_poly.entity_id
_entity_poly.type
_entity_poly.pdbx_seq_one_letter_code
_entity_poly.pdbx_strand_id
1 'polypeptide(L)'
;MKDDKRITCPDCESGWTRRDFVKAAGGAALIAGTMPLVHRASAAPLATSPAETAAKRLFESLSNEQRKEICFEFDHPLRQKINANWAITKPTIADFFSKEQQATIDEIFRGVTSPDGYERFLNEMEGDAGGFGRYHVALFGAPGTGRFEFEMTGRHMTIRADGDSVENVAFGGPIIYGHGEGDGEAGLPGNVFYYQTKKANEVFAALDGKQREKALLPKAPQENQVPVQGPQATFPGIAVGELSPDQQALVEQVIKVILAPYRQEDVDEAMTIRKSEGGLAKLHAAFYQSGNLGGDEEWDIWRLEGPGFVWHFRGSPHVHAYVNIARPKTT
;
A
#
# COMPACT_ATOMS: atom_id res chain seq x y z
N MET A 1 -55.52 37.88 30.71
CA MET A 1 -55.69 36.49 30.28
C MET A 1 -54.35 36.00 29.74
N LYS A 2 -53.93 34.82 30.20
CA LYS A 2 -52.78 33.99 29.79
C LYS A 2 -51.42 34.26 30.43
N ASP A 3 -50.97 33.22 31.12
CA ASP A 3 -49.64 32.92 31.63
C ASP A 3 -48.53 33.20 30.61
N ASP A 4 -47.36 33.62 31.09
CA ASP A 4 -46.10 33.29 30.42
C ASP A 4 -45.14 32.63 31.40
N LYS A 5 -45.03 31.31 31.25
CA LYS A 5 -44.13 30.44 32.01
C LYS A 5 -42.73 30.65 31.48
N ARG A 6 -41.78 31.01 32.35
CA ARG A 6 -40.35 30.93 32.03
C ARG A 6 -40.00 29.50 31.63
N ILE A 7 -39.58 29.31 30.38
CA ILE A 7 -38.98 28.08 29.89
C ILE A 7 -37.55 28.03 30.41
N THR A 8 -37.31 27.22 31.44
CA THR A 8 -35.97 26.76 31.82
C THR A 8 -35.56 25.62 30.89
N CYS A 9 -34.54 25.84 30.07
CA CYS A 9 -33.88 24.79 29.28
C CYS A 9 -32.78 24.13 30.13
N PRO A 10 -32.82 22.82 30.41
CA PRO A 10 -31.78 22.14 31.19
C PRO A 10 -30.46 21.89 30.43
N ASP A 11 -30.39 22.17 29.13
CA ASP A 11 -29.23 21.82 28.28
C ASP A 11 -28.34 23.02 27.91
N CYS A 12 -28.45 24.16 28.63
CA CYS A 12 -27.67 25.36 28.32
C CYS A 12 -26.47 25.61 29.27
N GLU A 13 -26.11 24.68 30.14
CA GLU A 13 -24.90 24.76 30.97
C GLU A 13 -23.90 23.65 30.62
N SER A 14 -23.13 23.86 29.55
CA SER A 14 -21.81 23.24 29.37
C SER A 14 -20.93 24.09 28.47
N GLY A 15 -20.76 25.36 28.86
CA GLY A 15 -19.85 26.29 28.18
C GLY A 15 -18.40 25.98 28.53
N TRP A 16 -17.75 25.11 27.78
CA TRP A 16 -16.29 25.07 27.72
C TRP A 16 -15.81 26.39 27.11
N THR A 17 -15.12 27.23 27.87
CA THR A 17 -14.56 28.45 27.29
C THR A 17 -13.27 28.14 26.54
N ARG A 18 -12.94 28.95 25.53
CA ARG A 18 -11.64 28.86 24.82
C ARG A 18 -10.42 28.97 25.75
N ARG A 19 -10.60 29.45 26.99
CA ARG A 19 -9.55 29.51 28.02
C ARG A 19 -9.41 28.21 28.82
N ASP A 20 -10.45 27.39 28.89
CA ASP A 20 -10.39 26.09 29.57
C ASP A 20 -9.67 25.04 28.71
N PHE A 21 -9.76 25.16 27.38
CA PHE A 21 -9.00 24.34 26.44
C PHE A 21 -7.47 24.59 26.51
N VAL A 22 -7.06 25.83 26.75
CA VAL A 22 -5.63 26.20 26.86
C VAL A 22 -4.99 25.72 28.18
N LYS A 23 -5.80 25.39 29.20
CA LYS A 23 -5.30 24.85 30.48
C LYS A 23 -5.14 23.34 30.52
N ALA A 24 -5.72 22.60 29.56
CA ALA A 24 -5.61 21.14 29.50
C ALA A 24 -4.36 20.63 28.75
N ALA A 25 -3.53 21.53 28.20
CA ALA A 25 -2.38 21.18 27.36
C ALA A 25 -1.05 21.73 27.93
N GLY A 26 -0.81 21.61 29.24
CA GLY A 26 0.43 22.07 29.87
C GLY A 26 1.03 21.05 30.82
N GLY A 27 2.09 20.35 30.41
CA GLY A 27 2.87 19.54 31.34
C GLY A 27 3.87 18.55 30.76
N ALA A 28 4.85 18.98 29.95
CA ALA A 28 6.20 18.38 29.94
C ALA A 28 7.17 19.32 29.20
N ALA A 29 8.05 19.97 29.95
CA ALA A 29 9.20 20.67 29.41
C ALA A 29 10.29 19.63 29.10
N LEU A 30 10.64 19.47 27.82
CA LEU A 30 11.90 18.84 27.41
C LEU A 30 12.66 19.79 26.47
N ILE A 31 13.96 19.77 26.66
CA ILE A 31 14.99 20.70 26.22
C ILE A 31 14.96 20.91 24.70
N ALA A 32 15.10 22.17 24.29
CA ALA A 32 15.18 22.60 22.91
C ALA A 32 16.39 21.98 22.18
N GLY A 33 16.13 20.92 21.40
CA GLY A 33 16.88 20.62 20.19
C GLY A 33 16.05 21.08 19.01
N THR A 34 16.64 21.83 18.09
CA THR A 34 16.00 22.22 16.82
C THR A 34 15.81 20.99 15.93
N MET A 35 14.79 20.19 16.21
CA MET A 35 14.25 19.25 15.25
C MET A 35 13.24 20.01 14.38
N PRO A 36 13.29 19.88 13.04
CA PRO A 36 12.22 20.40 12.22
C PRO A 36 10.94 19.75 12.70
N LEU A 37 9.88 20.55 12.89
CA LEU A 37 8.55 20.04 13.17
C LEU A 37 8.06 19.36 11.87
N VAL A 38 8.48 18.12 11.67
CA VAL A 38 8.11 17.31 10.51
C VAL A 38 6.59 17.21 10.53
N HIS A 39 5.94 17.76 9.51
CA HIS A 39 4.53 17.48 9.26
C HIS A 39 4.44 16.02 8.83
N ARG A 40 4.49 15.11 9.79
CA ARG A 40 4.12 13.71 9.55
C ARG A 40 2.71 13.72 9.00
N ALA A 41 2.49 13.02 7.89
CA ALA A 41 1.14 12.68 7.50
C ALA A 41 0.52 11.98 8.72
N SER A 42 -0.54 12.55 9.30
CA SER A 42 -1.17 12.09 10.55
C SER A 42 -1.71 10.64 10.49
N ALA A 43 -1.53 9.96 9.36
CA ALA A 43 -2.06 8.67 9.01
C ALA A 43 -0.99 7.57 8.85
N ALA A 44 0.29 7.94 8.72
CA ALA A 44 1.36 6.98 8.46
C ALA A 44 1.66 6.08 9.67
N PRO A 45 2.11 4.83 9.45
CA PRO A 45 2.55 3.95 10.53
C PRO A 45 3.67 4.58 11.36
N LEU A 46 3.76 4.20 12.63
CA LEU A 46 4.79 4.70 13.53
C LEU A 46 5.80 3.62 13.85
N ALA A 47 7.00 4.01 14.28
CA ALA A 47 7.97 3.08 14.86
C ALA A 47 7.44 2.30 16.09
N THR A 48 6.34 2.77 16.69
CA THR A 48 5.61 2.14 17.80
C THR A 48 4.39 1.34 17.36
N SER A 49 4.09 1.28 16.07
CA SER A 49 3.03 0.43 15.54
C SER A 49 3.37 -1.05 15.79
N PRO A 50 2.36 -1.95 15.83
CA PRO A 50 2.58 -3.34 16.24
C PRO A 50 3.61 -4.09 15.40
N ALA A 51 3.54 -3.96 14.07
CA ALA A 51 4.47 -4.61 13.14
C ALA A 51 5.92 -4.16 13.35
N GLU A 52 6.13 -2.86 13.51
CA GLU A 52 7.44 -2.24 13.73
C GLU A 52 8.02 -2.65 15.09
N THR A 53 7.17 -2.75 16.12
CA THR A 53 7.57 -3.25 17.44
C THR A 53 7.95 -4.73 17.37
N ALA A 54 7.22 -5.55 16.59
CA ALA A 54 7.56 -6.95 16.34
C ALA A 54 8.86 -7.09 15.53
N ALA A 55 9.07 -6.24 14.53
CA ALA A 55 10.29 -6.18 13.74
C ALA A 55 11.51 -5.81 14.60
N LYS A 56 11.34 -4.90 15.57
CA LYS A 56 12.36 -4.62 16.58
C LYS A 56 12.68 -5.84 17.44
N ARG A 57 11.68 -6.59 17.91
CA ARG A 57 11.90 -7.83 18.67
C ARG A 57 12.60 -8.89 17.82
N LEU A 58 12.21 -9.06 16.57
CA LEU A 58 12.88 -9.95 15.63
C LEU A 58 14.35 -9.56 15.53
N PHE A 59 14.63 -8.29 15.21
CA PHE A 59 15.98 -7.75 15.11
C PHE A 59 16.80 -8.03 16.38
N GLU A 60 16.27 -7.76 17.57
CA GLU A 60 16.96 -7.99 18.85
C GLU A 60 17.26 -9.47 19.12
N SER A 61 16.40 -10.39 18.65
CA SER A 61 16.56 -11.83 18.83
C SER A 61 17.61 -12.49 17.92
N LEU A 62 18.05 -11.82 16.85
CA LEU A 62 18.95 -12.43 15.85
C LEU A 62 20.36 -12.68 16.42
N SER A 63 20.90 -13.87 16.11
CA SER A 63 22.32 -14.16 16.35
C SER A 63 23.24 -13.32 15.47
N ASN A 64 24.53 -13.28 15.79
CA ASN A 64 25.53 -12.58 14.98
C ASN A 64 25.63 -13.17 13.56
N GLU A 65 25.46 -14.48 13.43
CA GLU A 65 25.45 -15.20 12.15
C GLU A 65 24.20 -14.82 11.36
N GLN A 66 23.03 -14.79 12.01
CA GLN A 66 21.79 -14.41 11.34
C GLN A 66 21.85 -12.97 10.81
N ARG A 67 22.35 -12.03 11.62
CA ARG A 67 22.50 -10.62 11.26
C ARG A 67 23.34 -10.44 10.00
N LYS A 68 24.43 -11.21 9.83
CA LYS A 68 25.30 -11.11 8.65
C LYS A 68 24.61 -11.48 7.33
N GLU A 69 23.58 -12.32 7.39
CA GLU A 69 22.87 -12.80 6.20
C GLU A 69 21.69 -11.91 5.80
N ILE A 70 21.01 -11.29 6.78
CA ILE A 70 19.72 -10.61 6.53
C ILE A 70 19.66 -9.13 6.96
N CYS A 71 20.63 -8.63 7.73
CA CYS A 71 20.66 -7.22 8.14
C CYS A 71 21.59 -6.42 7.23
N PHE A 72 21.08 -5.31 6.71
CA PHE A 72 21.79 -4.41 5.82
C PHE A 72 21.72 -2.96 6.31
N GLU A 73 22.59 -2.12 5.78
CA GLU A 73 22.46 -0.67 5.94
C GLU A 73 21.16 -0.15 5.32
N PHE A 74 20.60 0.94 5.86
CA PHE A 74 19.30 1.43 5.42
C PHE A 74 19.25 1.80 3.92
N ASP A 75 20.32 2.36 3.38
CA ASP A 75 20.39 2.77 1.97
C ASP A 75 20.89 1.64 1.04
N HIS A 76 20.83 0.38 1.49
CA HIS A 76 21.25 -0.76 0.67
C HIS A 76 20.36 -0.92 -0.58
N PRO A 77 20.92 -1.19 -1.78
CA PRO A 77 20.17 -1.22 -3.04
C PRO A 77 19.01 -2.23 -3.08
N LEU A 78 19.09 -3.30 -2.30
CA LEU A 78 18.02 -4.31 -2.25
C LEU A 78 16.69 -3.72 -1.79
N ARG A 79 16.69 -2.74 -0.90
CA ARG A 79 15.48 -2.09 -0.38
C ARG A 79 14.64 -1.41 -1.46
N GLN A 80 15.25 -1.07 -2.60
CA GLN A 80 14.57 -0.40 -3.71
C GLN A 80 14.22 -1.36 -4.86
N LYS A 81 14.63 -2.63 -4.77
CA LYS A 81 14.37 -3.62 -5.80
C LYS A 81 12.95 -4.17 -5.63
N ILE A 82 12.28 -4.36 -6.75
CA ILE A 82 10.97 -5.00 -6.81
C ILE A 82 10.93 -6.01 -7.96
N ASN A 83 10.40 -7.21 -7.69
CA ASN A 83 10.24 -8.28 -8.66
C ASN A 83 9.14 -9.24 -8.17
N ALA A 84 8.29 -9.73 -9.07
CA ALA A 84 7.23 -10.65 -8.71
C ALA A 84 7.72 -12.07 -8.34
N ASN A 85 9.00 -12.40 -8.50
CA ASN A 85 9.55 -13.69 -8.10
C ASN A 85 11.02 -13.56 -7.72
N TRP A 86 11.27 -13.18 -6.46
CA TRP A 86 12.65 -13.07 -5.98
C TRP A 86 12.79 -13.31 -4.48
N ALA A 87 13.98 -13.76 -4.12
CA ALA A 87 14.44 -13.89 -2.76
C ALA A 87 15.34 -12.69 -2.43
N ILE A 88 14.90 -11.81 -1.52
CA ILE A 88 15.70 -10.68 -1.06
C ILE A 88 17.00 -11.13 -0.38
N THR A 89 16.93 -12.26 0.31
CA THR A 89 18.04 -12.97 0.95
C THR A 89 17.96 -14.45 0.60
N LYS A 90 19.09 -15.17 0.63
CA LYS A 90 19.12 -16.62 0.34
C LYS A 90 18.27 -17.49 1.29
N PRO A 91 18.35 -17.36 2.63
CA PRO A 91 17.62 -18.24 3.54
C PRO A 91 16.11 -18.06 3.43
N THR A 92 15.35 -19.15 3.61
CA THR A 92 13.89 -19.12 3.78
C THR A 92 13.54 -18.91 5.26
N ILE A 93 12.31 -18.47 5.53
CA ILE A 93 11.79 -18.33 6.89
C ILE A 93 11.85 -19.66 7.66
N ALA A 94 11.45 -20.76 7.03
CA ALA A 94 11.35 -22.07 7.67
C ALA A 94 12.70 -22.67 8.08
N ASP A 95 13.73 -22.48 7.24
CA ASP A 95 15.02 -23.16 7.39
C ASP A 95 16.01 -22.38 8.27
N PHE A 96 15.83 -21.06 8.43
CA PHE A 96 16.83 -20.17 9.00
C PHE A 96 16.49 -19.59 10.37
N PHE A 97 15.21 -19.41 10.66
CA PHE A 97 14.74 -18.77 11.89
C PHE A 97 14.27 -19.82 12.91
N SER A 98 14.44 -19.55 14.20
CA SER A 98 13.84 -20.37 15.27
C SER A 98 12.32 -20.32 15.21
N LYS A 99 11.61 -21.20 15.92
CA LYS A 99 10.14 -21.18 15.93
C LYS A 99 9.56 -19.90 16.53
N GLU A 100 10.23 -19.33 17.52
CA GLU A 100 9.87 -18.04 18.12
C GLU A 100 10.09 -16.87 17.15
N GLN A 101 11.18 -16.91 16.38
CA GLN A 101 11.43 -15.93 15.33
C GLN A 101 10.44 -16.05 14.18
N GLN A 102 10.10 -17.28 13.74
CA GLN A 102 9.05 -17.53 12.74
C GLN A 102 7.70 -16.95 13.19
N ALA A 103 7.31 -17.16 14.46
CA ALA A 103 6.10 -16.58 15.03
C ALA A 103 6.16 -15.04 15.09
N THR A 104 7.34 -14.46 15.34
CA THR A 104 7.52 -13.00 15.30
C THR A 104 7.38 -12.46 13.88
N ILE A 105 7.89 -13.17 12.87
CA ILE A 105 7.72 -12.79 11.46
C ILE A 105 6.24 -12.87 11.05
N ASP A 106 5.50 -13.90 11.49
CA ASP A 106 4.04 -13.96 11.32
C ASP A 106 3.32 -12.77 11.96
N GLU A 107 3.73 -12.37 13.17
CA GLU A 107 3.17 -11.21 13.84
C GLU A 107 3.42 -9.91 13.07
N ILE A 108 4.64 -9.72 12.53
CA ILE A 108 4.95 -8.58 11.66
C ILE A 108 4.03 -8.61 10.44
N PHE A 109 3.96 -9.76 9.76
CA PHE A 109 3.17 -9.93 8.54
C PHE A 109 1.69 -9.62 8.78
N ARG A 110 1.11 -10.22 9.83
CA ARG A 110 -0.26 -9.93 10.26
C ARG A 110 -0.47 -8.46 10.59
N GLY A 111 0.53 -7.83 11.22
CA GLY A 111 0.50 -6.42 11.61
C GLY A 111 0.49 -5.44 10.43
N VAL A 112 1.02 -5.81 9.27
CA VAL A 112 1.02 -4.98 8.04
C VAL A 112 -0.13 -5.30 7.07
N THR A 113 -0.93 -6.31 7.37
CA THR A 113 -2.09 -6.73 6.57
C THR A 113 -3.41 -6.42 7.28
N SER A 114 -4.50 -6.31 6.51
CA SER A 114 -5.84 -6.42 7.09
C SER A 114 -6.17 -7.88 7.44
N PRO A 115 -7.19 -8.16 8.27
CA PRO A 115 -7.57 -9.55 8.56
C PRO A 115 -7.94 -10.37 7.32
N ASP A 116 -8.66 -9.78 6.36
CA ASP A 116 -8.98 -10.45 5.08
C ASP A 116 -7.75 -10.56 4.19
N GLY A 117 -6.90 -9.52 4.14
CA GLY A 117 -5.65 -9.56 3.40
C GLY A 117 -4.70 -10.65 3.88
N TYR A 118 -4.55 -10.80 5.19
CA TYR A 118 -3.74 -11.86 5.80
C TYR A 118 -4.15 -13.24 5.30
N GLU A 119 -5.44 -13.57 5.34
CA GLU A 119 -5.94 -14.87 4.88
C GLU A 119 -5.75 -15.07 3.37
N ARG A 120 -5.97 -14.03 2.55
CA ARG A 120 -5.71 -14.09 1.11
C ARG A 120 -4.25 -14.35 0.81
N PHE A 121 -3.35 -13.64 1.47
CA PHE A 121 -1.93 -13.81 1.28
C PHE A 121 -1.45 -15.18 1.77
N LEU A 122 -1.97 -15.72 2.87
CA LEU A 122 -1.63 -17.10 3.26
C LEU A 122 -2.05 -18.12 2.20
N ASN A 123 -3.26 -17.97 1.64
CA ASN A 123 -3.76 -18.83 0.57
C ASN A 123 -2.88 -18.72 -0.68
N GLU A 124 -2.53 -17.50 -1.07
CA GLU A 124 -1.59 -17.22 -2.15
C GLU A 124 -0.24 -17.90 -1.91
N MET A 125 0.40 -17.66 -0.76
CA MET A 125 1.71 -18.22 -0.44
C MET A 125 1.70 -19.75 -0.45
N GLU A 126 0.59 -20.36 0.00
CA GLU A 126 0.40 -21.81 -0.05
C GLU A 126 0.37 -22.31 -1.50
N GLY A 127 -0.47 -21.71 -2.35
CA GLY A 127 -0.59 -22.10 -3.76
C GLY A 127 0.67 -21.84 -4.58
N ASP A 128 1.33 -20.71 -4.35
CA ASP A 128 2.46 -20.27 -5.17
C ASP A 128 3.80 -20.89 -4.77
N ALA A 129 4.06 -21.06 -3.47
CA ALA A 129 5.38 -21.46 -2.99
C ALA A 129 5.35 -22.65 -2.01
N GLY A 130 4.18 -23.12 -1.59
CA GLY A 130 4.05 -24.13 -0.53
C GLY A 130 4.14 -23.54 0.88
N GLY A 131 3.71 -22.28 1.03
CA GLY A 131 3.40 -21.66 2.31
C GLY A 131 4.37 -20.57 2.77
N PHE A 132 3.95 -19.84 3.80
CA PHE A 132 4.65 -18.69 4.40
C PHE A 132 6.13 -18.96 4.69
N GLY A 133 6.47 -20.15 5.18
CA GLY A 133 7.83 -20.54 5.53
C GLY A 133 8.82 -20.53 4.36
N ARG A 134 8.35 -20.45 3.11
CA ARG A 134 9.18 -20.47 1.90
C ARG A 134 9.63 -19.08 1.44
N TYR A 135 9.16 -18.02 2.11
CA TYR A 135 9.49 -16.63 1.80
C TYR A 135 10.78 -16.18 2.50
N HIS A 136 11.24 -14.98 2.18
CA HIS A 136 12.56 -14.46 2.54
C HIS A 136 12.43 -13.09 3.20
N VAL A 137 13.29 -12.80 4.19
CA VAL A 137 13.22 -11.59 5.01
C VAL A 137 14.55 -10.86 5.00
N ALA A 138 14.50 -9.53 4.88
CA ALA A 138 15.62 -8.64 5.14
C ALA A 138 15.23 -7.55 6.15
N LEU A 139 16.23 -7.04 6.86
CA LEU A 139 16.12 -5.90 7.76
C LEU A 139 17.10 -4.83 7.31
N PHE A 140 16.64 -3.59 7.18
CA PHE A 140 17.43 -2.45 6.75
C PHE A 140 17.53 -1.42 7.86
N GLY A 141 18.75 -1.02 8.23
CA GLY A 141 18.99 -0.15 9.37
C GLY A 141 18.76 -0.86 10.72
N ALA A 142 18.71 -0.08 11.81
CA ALA A 142 18.56 -0.60 13.16
C ALA A 142 17.39 0.08 13.90
N PRO A 143 16.37 -0.70 14.33
CA PRO A 143 15.21 -0.17 15.05
C PRO A 143 15.61 0.69 16.25
N GLY A 144 14.96 1.84 16.43
CA GLY A 144 15.18 2.74 17.56
C GLY A 144 16.42 3.63 17.47
N THR A 145 17.24 3.51 16.41
CA THR A 145 18.44 4.34 16.20
C THR A 145 18.33 5.30 15.01
N GLY A 146 17.21 5.26 14.29
CA GLY A 146 16.98 6.06 13.10
C GLY A 146 15.98 5.37 12.17
N ARG A 147 16.25 5.45 10.87
CA ARG A 147 15.45 4.78 9.84
C ARG A 147 15.61 3.27 9.93
N PHE A 148 14.51 2.55 9.77
CA PHE A 148 14.46 1.10 9.79
C PHE A 148 13.39 0.59 8.82
N GLU A 149 13.61 -0.58 8.24
CA GLU A 149 12.59 -1.24 7.42
C GLU A 149 12.74 -2.76 7.51
N PHE A 150 11.63 -3.44 7.79
CA PHE A 150 11.49 -4.88 7.53
C PHE A 150 10.94 -5.06 6.12
N GLU A 151 11.50 -5.98 5.34
CA GLU A 151 10.99 -6.36 4.03
C GLU A 151 10.90 -7.88 3.92
N MET A 152 9.76 -8.38 3.44
CA MET A 152 9.57 -9.80 3.11
C MET A 152 9.19 -9.95 1.64
N THR A 153 9.86 -10.89 0.96
CA THR A 153 9.71 -11.12 -0.48
C THR A 153 9.58 -12.61 -0.79
N GLY A 154 8.97 -12.92 -1.92
CA GLY A 154 8.97 -14.27 -2.48
C GLY A 154 8.30 -14.27 -3.85
N ARG A 155 7.66 -15.39 -4.18
CA ARG A 155 6.78 -15.46 -5.33
C ARG A 155 5.56 -14.57 -5.06
N HIS A 156 5.23 -13.73 -6.02
CA HIS A 156 4.13 -12.77 -6.03
C HIS A 156 3.97 -11.92 -4.76
N MET A 157 5.08 -11.55 -4.08
CA MET A 157 4.99 -10.71 -2.88
C MET A 157 6.25 -9.87 -2.64
N THR A 158 6.02 -8.62 -2.25
CA THR A 158 6.95 -7.77 -1.53
C THR A 158 6.11 -6.96 -0.54
N ILE A 159 6.34 -7.17 0.76
CA ILE A 159 5.64 -6.47 1.84
C ILE A 159 6.67 -5.82 2.77
N ARG A 160 6.31 -4.68 3.35
CA ARG A 160 7.23 -3.81 4.09
C ARG A 160 6.60 -3.37 5.41
N ALA A 161 7.44 -3.18 6.43
CA ALA A 161 7.08 -2.47 7.66
C ALA A 161 8.20 -1.44 7.96
N ASP A 162 7.94 -0.17 7.67
CA ASP A 162 8.96 0.88 7.73
C ASP A 162 8.74 1.88 8.88
N GLY A 163 7.52 1.97 9.42
CA GLY A 163 7.18 2.94 10.46
C GLY A 163 7.38 4.40 10.04
N ASP A 164 7.07 4.73 8.78
CA ASP A 164 7.30 6.07 8.19
C ASP A 164 8.80 6.47 8.26
N SER A 165 9.68 5.50 7.98
CA SER A 165 11.13 5.73 7.90
C SER A 165 11.53 6.39 6.58
N VAL A 166 10.65 6.35 5.58
CA VAL A 166 10.83 7.02 4.28
C VAL A 166 9.73 8.07 4.09
N GLU A 167 10.10 9.33 4.29
CA GLU A 167 9.14 10.42 4.26
C GLU A 167 8.34 10.50 2.94
N ASN A 168 7.01 10.58 3.07
CA ASN A 168 6.06 10.70 1.97
C ASN A 168 6.13 9.53 0.96
N VAL A 169 6.42 8.31 1.42
CA VAL A 169 6.41 7.09 0.60
C VAL A 169 5.54 6.06 1.29
N ALA A 170 4.35 5.78 0.74
CA ALA A 170 3.47 4.77 1.31
C ALA A 170 4.16 3.41 1.31
N PHE A 171 3.92 2.62 2.35
CA PHE A 171 4.54 1.31 2.55
C PHE A 171 6.08 1.35 2.66
N GLY A 172 6.73 2.52 2.76
CA GLY A 172 8.19 2.65 2.73
C GLY A 172 8.84 2.44 1.35
N GLY A 173 8.09 2.04 0.33
CA GLY A 173 8.59 1.79 -1.02
C GLY A 173 7.60 1.06 -1.92
N PRO A 174 8.01 0.72 -3.14
CA PRO A 174 7.16 -0.04 -4.04
C PRO A 174 6.91 -1.46 -3.48
N ILE A 175 5.69 -1.94 -3.67
CA ILE A 175 5.25 -3.30 -3.31
C ILE A 175 4.69 -4.01 -4.54
N ILE A 176 4.75 -5.34 -4.52
CA ILE A 176 4.13 -6.22 -5.51
C ILE A 176 3.35 -7.26 -4.75
N TYR A 177 2.15 -7.57 -5.22
CA TYR A 177 1.46 -8.79 -4.85
C TYR A 177 0.83 -9.47 -6.06
N GLY A 178 0.42 -10.71 -5.94
CA GLY A 178 -0.21 -11.44 -7.03
C GLY A 178 -0.65 -12.80 -6.58
N HIS A 179 -1.11 -13.65 -7.50
CA HIS A 179 -1.36 -15.06 -7.21
C HIS A 179 -1.33 -15.83 -8.52
N GLY A 180 -0.64 -16.96 -8.56
CA GLY A 180 -0.46 -17.78 -9.76
C GLY A 180 -1.65 -18.68 -10.12
N GLU A 181 -2.60 -18.89 -9.21
CA GLU A 181 -3.75 -19.78 -9.44
C GLU A 181 -4.63 -19.32 -10.61
N GLY A 182 -5.13 -20.28 -11.39
CA GLY A 182 -5.93 -20.03 -12.59
C GLY A 182 -5.12 -19.60 -13.82
N ASP A 183 -3.80 -19.78 -13.81
CA ASP A 183 -2.87 -19.34 -14.87
C ASP A 183 -3.36 -19.68 -16.29
N GLY A 184 -3.55 -18.64 -17.10
CA GLY A 184 -3.94 -18.76 -18.50
C GLY A 184 -5.42 -19.07 -18.74
N GLU A 185 -6.23 -19.22 -17.68
CA GLU A 185 -7.66 -19.47 -17.79
C GLU A 185 -8.48 -18.19 -17.61
N ALA A 186 -9.43 -17.96 -18.53
CA ALA A 186 -10.34 -16.82 -18.43
C ALA A 186 -11.10 -16.86 -17.09
N GLY A 187 -11.15 -15.73 -16.38
CA GLY A 187 -11.74 -15.69 -15.05
C GLY A 187 -10.80 -16.03 -13.89
N LEU A 188 -9.56 -16.46 -14.17
CA LEU A 188 -8.56 -16.91 -13.19
C LEU A 188 -9.17 -17.69 -12.01
N PRO A 189 -9.78 -18.87 -12.26
CA PRO A 189 -10.48 -19.62 -11.23
C PRO A 189 -9.54 -19.94 -10.05
N GLY A 190 -10.02 -19.72 -8.82
CA GLY A 190 -9.23 -19.91 -7.61
C GLY A 190 -8.30 -18.74 -7.25
N ASN A 191 -8.13 -17.75 -8.13
CA ASN A 191 -7.27 -16.62 -7.86
C ASN A 191 -7.86 -15.67 -6.81
N VAL A 192 -7.19 -15.55 -5.66
CA VAL A 192 -7.67 -14.72 -4.54
C VAL A 192 -7.72 -13.21 -4.81
N PHE A 193 -7.13 -12.73 -5.91
CA PHE A 193 -7.10 -11.30 -6.28
C PHE A 193 -7.86 -10.97 -7.58
N TYR A 194 -8.42 -11.94 -8.30
CA TYR A 194 -9.11 -11.67 -9.58
C TYR A 194 -10.32 -10.72 -9.47
N TYR A 195 -10.96 -10.67 -8.30
CA TYR A 195 -12.04 -9.71 -8.04
C TYR A 195 -11.62 -8.25 -8.25
N GLN A 196 -10.32 -7.94 -8.19
CA GLN A 196 -9.76 -6.63 -8.47
C GLN A 196 -9.79 -6.31 -9.98
N THR A 197 -9.55 -7.30 -10.86
CA THR A 197 -9.79 -7.20 -12.30
C THR A 197 -11.24 -6.86 -12.59
N LYS A 198 -12.19 -7.58 -11.98
CA LYS A 198 -13.63 -7.33 -12.14
C LYS A 198 -13.99 -5.91 -11.73
N LYS A 199 -13.48 -5.45 -10.59
CA LYS A 199 -13.72 -4.09 -10.09
C LYS A 199 -13.19 -3.02 -11.03
N ALA A 200 -12.01 -3.20 -11.63
CA ALA A 200 -11.48 -2.28 -12.63
C ALA A 200 -12.32 -2.26 -13.92
N ASN A 201 -12.83 -3.43 -14.34
CA ASN A 201 -13.67 -3.52 -15.53
C ASN A 201 -15.06 -2.88 -15.36
N GLU A 202 -15.56 -2.73 -14.12
CA GLU A 202 -16.75 -1.88 -13.86
C GLU A 202 -16.51 -0.42 -14.30
N VAL A 203 -15.30 0.11 -14.12
CA VAL A 203 -14.93 1.45 -14.61
C VAL A 203 -15.03 1.47 -16.13
N PHE A 204 -14.40 0.52 -16.82
CA PHE A 204 -14.38 0.47 -18.28
C PHE A 204 -15.79 0.33 -18.86
N ALA A 205 -16.62 -0.54 -18.27
CA ALA A 205 -18.00 -0.73 -18.67
C ALA A 205 -18.83 0.56 -18.56
N ALA A 206 -18.56 1.40 -17.55
CA ALA A 206 -19.22 2.67 -17.35
C ALA A 206 -18.77 3.78 -18.32
N LEU A 207 -17.66 3.61 -19.05
CA LEU A 207 -17.18 4.59 -20.02
C LEU A 207 -18.05 4.60 -21.29
N ASP A 208 -18.27 5.80 -21.86
CA ASP A 208 -18.87 5.95 -23.19
C ASP A 208 -17.87 5.60 -24.32
N GLY A 209 -18.34 5.57 -25.58
CA GLY A 209 -17.49 5.21 -26.72
C GLY A 209 -16.23 6.08 -26.88
N LYS A 210 -16.35 7.40 -26.71
CA LYS A 210 -15.21 8.33 -26.83
C LYS A 210 -14.25 8.18 -25.66
N GLN A 211 -14.78 7.91 -24.48
CA GLN A 211 -13.97 7.65 -23.30
C GLN A 211 -13.21 6.33 -23.42
N ARG A 212 -13.84 5.27 -23.92
CA ARG A 212 -13.19 3.97 -24.19
C ARG A 212 -12.07 4.10 -25.22
N GLU A 213 -12.25 4.88 -26.27
CA GLU A 213 -11.19 5.17 -27.26
C GLU A 213 -9.94 5.82 -26.62
N LYS A 214 -10.11 6.68 -25.62
CA LYS A 214 -9.00 7.27 -24.87
C LYS A 214 -8.38 6.30 -23.85
N ALA A 215 -9.21 5.47 -23.22
CA ALA A 215 -8.80 4.59 -22.13
C ALA A 215 -8.16 3.29 -22.59
N LEU A 216 -8.59 2.74 -23.73
CA LEU A 216 -8.13 1.46 -24.26
C LEU A 216 -6.93 1.64 -25.19
N LEU A 217 -5.79 1.12 -24.76
CA LEU A 217 -4.53 1.21 -25.48
C LEU A 217 -4.10 -0.16 -26.02
N PRO A 218 -3.32 -0.22 -27.11
CA PRO A 218 -3.01 -1.49 -27.76
C PRO A 218 -2.07 -2.39 -26.94
N LYS A 219 -1.09 -1.81 -26.23
CA LYS A 219 -0.03 -2.58 -25.56
C LYS A 219 0.40 -1.91 -24.26
N ALA A 220 0.49 -2.72 -23.21
CA ALA A 220 0.99 -2.29 -21.91
C ALA A 220 2.53 -2.12 -21.90
N PRO A 221 3.06 -1.20 -21.07
CA PRO A 221 4.49 -1.18 -20.73
C PRO A 221 4.90 -2.44 -19.95
N GLN A 222 6.20 -2.62 -19.69
CA GLN A 222 6.66 -3.72 -18.83
C GLN A 222 6.10 -3.55 -17.41
N GLU A 223 5.72 -4.66 -16.78
CA GLU A 223 5.01 -4.65 -15.50
C GLU A 223 5.78 -3.98 -14.35
N ASN A 224 7.11 -4.11 -14.35
CA ASN A 224 7.98 -3.53 -13.34
C ASN A 224 8.34 -2.05 -13.62
N GLN A 225 7.86 -1.45 -14.71
CA GLN A 225 8.01 -0.02 -14.98
C GLN A 225 7.00 0.77 -14.15
N VAL A 226 7.24 0.80 -12.84
CA VAL A 226 6.45 1.54 -11.85
C VAL A 226 7.21 2.64 -11.10
N PRO A 227 8.17 3.39 -11.70
CA PRO A 227 8.72 4.55 -11.03
C PRO A 227 7.68 5.67 -10.99
N VAL A 228 7.60 6.36 -9.86
CA VAL A 228 6.83 7.61 -9.74
C VAL A 228 7.45 8.67 -10.67
N GLN A 229 6.62 9.32 -11.49
CA GLN A 229 7.10 10.10 -12.64
C GLN A 229 7.11 11.62 -12.41
N GLY A 230 6.40 12.14 -11.41
CA GLY A 230 6.36 13.56 -11.10
C GLY A 230 5.31 14.37 -11.87
N PRO A 231 5.10 15.65 -11.49
CA PRO A 231 4.01 16.48 -12.00
C PRO A 231 4.16 16.92 -13.47
N GLN A 232 5.37 16.80 -14.04
CA GLN A 232 5.66 17.17 -15.43
C GLN A 232 5.54 15.99 -16.40
N ALA A 233 5.28 14.79 -15.89
CA ALA A 233 5.11 13.61 -16.72
C ALA A 233 3.80 13.64 -17.51
N THR A 234 3.78 12.86 -18.59
CA THR A 234 2.56 12.61 -19.37
C THR A 234 2.10 11.20 -19.11
N PHE A 235 0.83 11.03 -18.72
CA PHE A 235 0.27 9.74 -18.35
C PHE A 235 -0.62 9.19 -19.47
N PRO A 236 -0.49 7.91 -19.81
CA PRO A 236 -1.31 7.26 -20.84
C PRO A 236 -2.75 7.05 -20.36
N GLY A 237 -3.67 6.91 -21.31
CA GLY A 237 -5.08 6.61 -21.02
C GLY A 237 -5.92 7.86 -20.75
N ILE A 238 -7.14 7.63 -20.27
CA ILE A 238 -8.09 8.71 -20.01
C ILE A 238 -7.78 9.42 -18.70
N ALA A 239 -7.81 10.76 -18.72
CA ALA A 239 -7.70 11.56 -17.51
C ALA A 239 -8.95 11.33 -16.64
N VAL A 240 -8.75 10.85 -15.40
CA VAL A 240 -9.86 10.57 -14.47
C VAL A 240 -10.63 11.84 -14.12
N GLY A 241 -9.96 13.00 -14.13
CA GLY A 241 -10.62 14.30 -13.96
C GLY A 241 -11.61 14.70 -15.06
N GLU A 242 -11.56 14.07 -16.25
CA GLU A 242 -12.53 14.27 -17.33
C GLU A 242 -13.76 13.36 -17.22
N LEU A 243 -13.75 12.40 -16.30
CA LEU A 243 -14.86 11.48 -16.09
C LEU A 243 -16.00 12.12 -15.31
N SER A 244 -17.21 11.57 -15.44
CA SER A 244 -18.36 11.99 -14.62
C SER A 244 -18.14 11.66 -13.14
N PRO A 245 -18.85 12.32 -12.21
CA PRO A 245 -18.73 12.02 -10.78
C PRO A 245 -18.94 10.54 -10.43
N ASP A 246 -19.91 9.87 -11.08
CA ASP A 246 -20.19 8.45 -10.85
C ASP A 246 -19.05 7.55 -11.35
N GLN A 247 -18.46 7.88 -12.50
CA GLN A 247 -17.29 7.18 -13.03
C GLN A 247 -16.05 7.38 -12.14
N GLN A 248 -15.82 8.61 -11.65
CA GLN A 248 -14.75 8.90 -10.69
C GLN A 248 -14.94 8.11 -9.39
N ALA A 249 -16.18 7.94 -8.93
CA ALA A 249 -16.49 7.13 -7.75
C ALA A 249 -16.15 5.64 -7.97
N LEU A 250 -16.33 5.09 -9.17
CA LEU A 250 -15.88 3.73 -9.51
C LEU A 250 -14.34 3.62 -9.46
N VAL A 251 -13.61 4.60 -9.98
CA VAL A 251 -12.14 4.64 -9.88
C VAL A 251 -11.69 4.69 -8.41
N GLU A 252 -12.34 5.51 -7.58
CA GLU A 252 -12.07 5.54 -6.14
C GLU A 252 -12.33 4.19 -5.46
N GLN A 253 -13.35 3.43 -5.90
CA GLN A 253 -13.60 2.08 -5.39
C GLN A 253 -12.52 1.07 -5.81
N VAL A 254 -12.01 1.16 -7.05
CA VAL A 254 -10.84 0.37 -7.47
C VAL A 254 -9.67 0.64 -6.53
N ILE A 255 -9.42 1.91 -6.22
CA ILE A 255 -8.34 2.30 -5.31
C ILE A 255 -8.48 1.65 -3.94
N LYS A 256 -9.67 1.73 -3.35
CA LYS A 256 -9.96 1.10 -2.06
C LYS A 256 -9.81 -0.41 -2.10
N VAL A 257 -10.21 -1.06 -3.19
CA VAL A 257 -10.15 -2.51 -3.36
C VAL A 257 -8.70 -3.02 -3.48
N ILE A 258 -7.83 -2.29 -4.16
CA ILE A 258 -6.39 -2.60 -4.27
C ILE A 258 -5.69 -2.46 -2.92
N LEU A 259 -6.07 -1.45 -2.13
CA LEU A 259 -5.47 -1.17 -0.83
C LEU A 259 -6.05 -2.01 0.32
N ALA A 260 -7.24 -2.61 0.14
CA ALA A 260 -7.94 -3.38 1.18
C ALA A 260 -7.15 -4.53 1.83
N PRO A 261 -6.19 -5.21 1.17
CA PRO A 261 -5.39 -6.26 1.81
C PRO A 261 -4.42 -5.76 2.90
N TYR A 262 -4.18 -4.46 3.00
CA TYR A 262 -3.16 -3.88 3.88
C TYR A 262 -3.75 -3.27 5.15
N ARG A 263 -2.91 -3.07 6.17
CA ARG A 263 -3.33 -2.42 7.43
C ARG A 263 -3.82 -1.00 7.17
N GLN A 264 -4.73 -0.53 8.02
CA GLN A 264 -5.39 0.77 7.84
C GLN A 264 -4.42 1.96 7.81
N GLU A 265 -3.33 1.92 8.59
CA GLU A 265 -2.32 2.98 8.63
C GLU A 265 -1.67 3.20 7.24
N ASP A 266 -1.24 2.13 6.57
CA ASP A 266 -0.66 2.23 5.22
C ASP A 266 -1.71 2.69 4.18
N VAL A 267 -2.96 2.24 4.33
CA VAL A 267 -4.06 2.67 3.46
C VAL A 267 -4.31 4.17 3.60
N ASP A 268 -4.38 4.67 4.83
CA ASP A 268 -4.63 6.08 5.10
C ASP A 268 -3.46 6.96 4.65
N GLU A 269 -2.22 6.49 4.80
CA GLU A 269 -1.02 7.13 4.25
C GLU A 269 -1.08 7.23 2.72
N ALA A 270 -1.31 6.11 2.04
CA ALA A 270 -1.42 6.06 0.58
C ALA A 270 -2.49 7.02 0.06
N MET A 271 -3.65 7.05 0.71
CA MET A 271 -4.76 7.95 0.36
C MET A 271 -4.43 9.41 0.64
N THR A 272 -3.69 9.70 1.72
CA THR A 272 -3.22 11.05 2.07
C THR A 272 -2.21 11.57 1.04
N ILE A 273 -1.21 10.76 0.68
CA ILE A 273 -0.22 11.10 -0.34
C ILE A 273 -0.92 11.37 -1.67
N ARG A 274 -1.77 10.45 -2.15
CA ARG A 274 -2.53 10.63 -3.39
C ARG A 274 -3.34 11.92 -3.39
N LYS A 275 -4.04 12.24 -2.30
CA LYS A 275 -4.82 13.48 -2.19
C LYS A 275 -3.92 14.72 -2.27
N SER A 276 -2.74 14.69 -1.64
CA SER A 276 -1.79 15.79 -1.68
C SER A 276 -1.22 16.04 -3.09
N GLU A 277 -1.17 14.99 -3.92
CA GLU A 277 -0.73 15.06 -5.33
C GLU A 277 -1.86 15.39 -6.31
N GLY A 278 -2.99 15.90 -5.81
CA GLY A 278 -4.13 16.35 -6.61
C GLY A 278 -5.28 15.35 -6.74
N GLY A 279 -5.19 14.20 -6.07
CA GLY A 279 -6.27 13.21 -5.99
C GLY A 279 -6.64 12.63 -7.36
N LEU A 280 -7.91 12.21 -7.51
CA LEU A 280 -8.43 11.62 -8.76
C LEU A 280 -8.24 12.54 -9.98
N ALA A 281 -8.30 13.86 -9.81
CA ALA A 281 -8.19 14.80 -10.93
C ALA A 281 -6.81 14.77 -11.61
N LYS A 282 -5.79 14.21 -10.97
CA LYS A 282 -4.43 14.06 -11.52
C LYS A 282 -4.11 12.62 -11.94
N LEU A 283 -5.05 11.69 -11.79
CA LEU A 283 -4.86 10.32 -12.23
C LEU A 283 -5.31 10.11 -13.67
N HIS A 284 -4.70 9.14 -14.32
CA HIS A 284 -5.08 8.62 -15.62
C HIS A 284 -5.28 7.11 -15.53
N ALA A 285 -6.33 6.63 -16.18
CA ALA A 285 -6.65 5.21 -16.25
C ALA A 285 -6.41 4.71 -17.67
N ALA A 286 -5.62 3.64 -17.80
CA ALA A 286 -5.37 2.95 -19.05
C ALA A 286 -5.74 1.47 -18.92
N PHE A 287 -6.47 0.95 -19.89
CA PHE A 287 -6.74 -0.48 -20.08
C PHE A 287 -6.03 -0.94 -21.34
N TYR A 288 -5.65 -2.21 -21.42
CA TYR A 288 -4.83 -2.68 -22.53
C TYR A 288 -5.44 -3.88 -23.25
N GLN A 289 -5.43 -3.81 -24.59
CA GLN A 289 -5.86 -4.91 -25.46
C GLN A 289 -4.94 -6.13 -25.36
N SER A 290 -3.63 -5.87 -25.17
CA SER A 290 -2.66 -6.92 -24.91
C SER A 290 -3.02 -7.68 -23.63
N GLY A 291 -3.07 -9.01 -23.71
CA GLY A 291 -3.33 -9.85 -22.55
C GLY A 291 -4.81 -10.03 -22.21
N ASN A 292 -5.75 -9.65 -23.09
CA ASN A 292 -7.18 -9.99 -23.00
C ASN A 292 -7.37 -11.52 -22.96
N LEU A 293 -7.38 -12.08 -21.75
CA LEU A 293 -7.40 -13.50 -21.49
C LEU A 293 -8.79 -14.03 -21.81
N GLY A 294 -8.87 -15.05 -22.67
CA GLY A 294 -10.15 -15.55 -23.16
C GLY A 294 -10.78 -14.72 -24.30
N GLY A 295 -10.28 -13.51 -24.58
CA GLY A 295 -10.76 -12.70 -25.70
C GLY A 295 -12.19 -12.18 -25.50
N ASP A 296 -12.62 -12.00 -24.26
CA ASP A 296 -13.96 -11.59 -23.87
C ASP A 296 -14.11 -10.07 -23.65
N GLU A 297 -13.00 -9.33 -23.81
CA GLU A 297 -12.92 -7.88 -23.60
C GLU A 297 -13.11 -7.48 -22.13
N GLU A 298 -12.90 -8.41 -21.21
CA GLU A 298 -12.50 -8.12 -19.83
C GLU A 298 -11.00 -7.81 -19.82
N TRP A 299 -10.65 -6.54 -19.59
CA TRP A 299 -9.26 -6.13 -19.70
C TRP A 299 -8.47 -6.56 -18.46
N ASP A 300 -7.65 -7.58 -18.61
CA ASP A 300 -6.80 -8.11 -17.53
C ASP A 300 -5.64 -7.19 -17.18
N ILE A 301 -5.17 -6.38 -18.12
CA ILE A 301 -4.05 -5.46 -17.89
C ILE A 301 -4.58 -4.04 -17.88
N TRP A 302 -4.33 -3.34 -16.78
CA TRP A 302 -4.69 -1.95 -16.60
C TRP A 302 -3.70 -1.22 -15.70
N ARG A 303 -3.64 0.10 -15.86
CA ARG A 303 -2.80 0.99 -15.07
C ARG A 303 -3.60 2.16 -14.56
N LEU A 304 -3.25 2.61 -13.36
CA LEU A 304 -3.70 3.87 -12.80
C LEU A 304 -2.46 4.67 -12.41
N GLU A 305 -2.27 5.82 -13.05
CA GLU A 305 -1.03 6.58 -12.96
C GLU A 305 -1.28 8.06 -12.72
N GLY A 306 -0.37 8.72 -12.02
CA GLY A 306 -0.35 10.15 -11.80
C GLY A 306 0.99 10.60 -11.23
N PRO A 307 1.13 11.89 -10.87
CA PRO A 307 2.41 12.47 -10.44
C PRO A 307 3.14 11.67 -9.38
N GLY A 308 2.44 11.31 -8.30
CA GLY A 308 2.98 10.59 -7.14
C GLY A 308 2.48 9.14 -7.01
N PHE A 309 1.98 8.55 -8.09
CA PHE A 309 1.15 7.34 -8.00
C PHE A 309 1.28 6.51 -9.27
N VAL A 310 1.69 5.24 -9.14
CA VAL A 310 1.75 4.32 -10.28
C VAL A 310 1.34 2.93 -9.84
N TRP A 311 0.27 2.44 -10.45
CA TRP A 311 -0.17 1.04 -10.36
C TRP A 311 -0.11 0.37 -11.71
N HIS A 312 0.43 -0.84 -11.71
CA HIS A 312 0.35 -1.75 -12.84
C HIS A 312 -0.27 -3.06 -12.38
N PHE A 313 -1.51 -3.28 -12.82
CA PHE A 313 -2.22 -4.52 -12.59
C PHE A 313 -2.20 -5.35 -13.87
N ARG A 314 -1.85 -6.62 -13.73
CA ARG A 314 -1.76 -7.58 -14.82
C ARG A 314 -2.43 -8.87 -14.37
N GLY A 315 -3.63 -9.15 -14.85
CA GLY A 315 -4.36 -10.40 -14.64
C GLY A 315 -4.02 -11.51 -15.63
N SER A 316 -3.14 -11.26 -16.61
CA SER A 316 -2.79 -12.24 -17.65
C SER A 316 -1.29 -12.52 -17.68
N PRO A 317 -0.84 -13.80 -17.64
CA PRO A 317 -1.68 -15.00 -17.56
C PRO A 317 -2.22 -15.27 -16.14
N HIS A 318 -1.73 -14.55 -15.13
CA HIS A 318 -2.24 -14.53 -13.74
C HIS A 318 -1.94 -13.17 -13.10
N VAL A 319 -2.50 -12.91 -11.91
CA VAL A 319 -2.44 -11.61 -11.22
C VAL A 319 -1.01 -11.27 -10.77
N HIS A 320 -0.53 -10.11 -11.20
CA HIS A 320 0.50 -9.28 -10.58
C HIS A 320 -0.05 -7.86 -10.41
N ALA A 321 0.18 -7.25 -9.25
CA ALA A 321 -0.20 -5.89 -8.92
C ALA A 321 0.99 -5.14 -8.32
N TYR A 322 1.67 -4.36 -9.15
CA TYR A 322 2.75 -3.49 -8.73
C TYR A 322 2.17 -2.15 -8.25
N VAL A 323 2.53 -1.74 -7.04
CA VAL A 323 2.03 -0.52 -6.40
C VAL A 323 3.20 0.36 -5.94
N ASN A 324 3.22 1.61 -6.39
CA ASN A 324 4.17 2.61 -5.94
C ASN A 324 3.48 3.96 -5.73
N ILE A 325 3.51 4.48 -4.51
CA ILE A 325 2.84 5.72 -4.11
C ILE A 325 3.83 6.53 -3.28
N ALA A 326 4.28 7.65 -3.83
CA ALA A 326 5.25 8.51 -3.18
C ALA A 326 5.06 9.95 -3.64
N ARG A 327 5.34 10.92 -2.77
CA ARG A 327 5.53 12.29 -3.22
C ARG A 327 6.83 12.36 -4.02
N PRO A 328 6.79 12.75 -5.31
CA PRO A 328 8.00 12.94 -6.10
C PRO A 328 8.88 13.99 -5.43
N LYS A 329 10.19 13.76 -5.35
CA LYS A 329 11.12 14.79 -4.89
C LYS A 329 11.04 15.96 -5.87
N THR A 330 10.66 17.15 -5.40
CA THR A 330 10.80 18.38 -6.20
C THR A 330 12.29 18.63 -6.44
N THR A 331 12.75 18.33 -7.65
CA THR A 331 14.05 18.79 -8.15
C THR A 331 14.05 20.29 -8.35
#